data_AF-A0AA88VJB5-F1
#
_entry.id   AF-A0AA88VJB5-F1
#
_cell.length_a   1.000
_cell.length_b   1.000
_cell.length_c   1.000
_cell.angle_alpha   90.00
_cell.angle_beta   90.00
_cell.angle_gamma   90.00
#
_symmetry.space_group_name_H-M   'P 1'
#
loop_
_entity.id
_entity.type
_entity.pdbx_description
1 polymer ?
#
loop_
_entity_poly.entity_id
_entity_poly.type
_entity_poly.pdbx_seq_one_letter_code
_entity_poly.pdbx_strand_id
1 'polypeptide(L)'
;MAVREKEMRKDGYLPLFETKGAKGRIPYWLYAGSMFMGICLICIFRVSHIPAQRDFGRLAWIGMFMAELWFSFYWLITQSVRWNPIRRCTFKERLYQRYEKVLPSIDVFVCTADPQVEPPLMVINTVLSLMAYNYPPEKLNIYLSDDGGSDLMFYALLEASRFSAHWLPFCRKLKIEPRSPAAYFATACEPTDDPVMANEWSSIKVYISKLSACS
;
A
#
# COMPACT_ATOMS: atom_id res chain seq x y z
N MET A 1 1.92 11.32 21.24
CA MET A 1 3.08 11.25 20.32
C MET A 1 3.81 12.58 20.21
N ALA A 2 3.13 13.70 19.92
CA ALA A 2 3.75 15.03 19.76
C ALA A 2 4.46 15.59 21.02
N VAL A 3 4.01 15.25 22.23
CA VAL A 3 4.68 15.67 23.48
C VAL A 3 6.04 14.97 23.65
N ARG A 4 6.09 13.66 23.36
CA ARG A 4 7.32 12.85 23.39
C ARG A 4 8.32 13.31 22.33
N GLU A 5 7.87 13.68 21.13
CA GLU A 5 8.76 14.23 20.10
C GLU A 5 9.40 15.56 20.50
N LYS A 6 8.70 16.41 21.27
CA LYS A 6 9.25 17.69 21.76
C LYS A 6 10.31 17.50 22.85
N GLU A 7 10.11 16.57 23.78
CA GLU A 7 11.12 16.21 24.79
C GLU A 7 12.36 15.60 24.14
N MET A 8 12.19 14.68 23.20
CA MET A 8 13.31 14.04 22.50
C MET A 8 14.15 15.04 21.67
N ARG A 9 13.55 16.14 21.21
CA ARG A 9 14.28 17.21 20.52
C ARG A 9 15.22 17.98 21.45
N LYS A 10 14.94 18.03 22.76
CA LYS A 10 15.83 18.61 23.78
C LYS A 10 17.08 17.74 24.01
N ASP A 11 16.97 16.43 23.81
CA ASP A 11 18.05 15.46 24.08
C ASP A 11 19.02 15.25 22.88
N GLY A 12 18.97 16.14 21.87
CA GLY A 12 19.89 16.08 20.72
C GLY A 12 19.57 15.00 19.68
N TYR A 13 18.42 14.34 19.79
CA TYR A 13 18.03 13.25 18.91
C TYR A 13 17.46 13.73 17.56
N LEU A 14 17.93 13.13 16.46
CA LEU A 14 17.39 13.39 15.12
C LEU A 14 15.93 12.91 15.00
N PRO A 15 15.09 13.60 14.17
CA PRO A 15 13.71 13.20 13.97
C PRO A 15 13.60 11.86 13.22
N LEU A 16 12.61 11.04 13.60
CA LEU A 16 12.29 9.76 12.94
C LEU A 16 11.52 9.95 11.63
N PHE A 17 10.76 11.05 11.56
CA PHE A 17 9.96 11.43 10.41
C PHE A 17 10.31 12.84 9.99
N GLU A 18 10.47 13.05 8.69
CA GLU A 18 10.62 14.39 8.12
C GLU A 18 9.47 14.65 7.15
N THR A 19 8.83 15.80 7.34
CA THR A 19 7.74 16.25 6.50
C THR A 19 8.31 17.20 5.45
N LYS A 20 8.44 16.72 4.20
CA LYS A 20 8.91 17.53 3.07
C LYS A 20 7.70 18.04 2.29
N GLY A 21 7.68 19.33 1.99
CA GLY A 21 6.72 19.89 1.05
C GLY A 21 6.94 19.28 -0.34
N ALA A 22 5.88 18.89 -1.04
CA ALA A 22 6.03 18.35 -2.38
C ALA A 22 6.59 19.42 -3.33
N LYS A 23 7.49 18.99 -4.24
CA LYS A 23 7.99 19.82 -5.34
C LYS A 23 6.89 19.97 -6.40
N GLY A 24 6.83 21.11 -7.09
CA GLY A 24 5.84 21.34 -8.16
C GLY A 24 4.53 22.02 -7.75
N ARG A 25 4.51 22.77 -6.64
CA ARG A 25 3.33 23.54 -6.20
C ARG A 25 2.93 24.64 -7.18
N ILE A 26 3.91 25.36 -7.71
CA ILE A 26 3.70 26.48 -8.63
C ILE A 26 2.96 26.04 -9.91
N PRO A 27 3.42 25.01 -10.66
CA PRO A 27 2.69 24.57 -11.86
C PRO A 27 1.29 24.02 -11.54
N TYR A 28 1.11 23.37 -10.39
CA TYR A 28 -0.21 22.92 -9.95
C TYR A 28 -1.16 24.09 -9.65
N TRP A 29 -0.70 25.14 -8.98
CA TRP A 29 -1.50 26.34 -8.73
C TRP A 29 -1.87 27.08 -10.02
N LEU A 30 -0.96 27.16 -10.99
CA LEU A 30 -1.25 27.73 -12.30
C LEU A 30 -2.33 26.93 -13.03
N TYR A 31 -2.23 25.61 -13.02
CA TYR A 31 -3.26 24.71 -13.58
C TYR A 31 -4.61 24.83 -12.85
N ALA A 32 -4.60 24.85 -11.52
CA ALA A 32 -5.82 25.01 -10.74
C ALA A 32 -6.47 26.39 -10.99
N GLY A 33 -5.67 27.43 -11.09
CA GLY A 33 -6.12 28.78 -11.43
C GLY A 33 -6.75 28.87 -12.81
N SER A 34 -6.14 28.25 -13.83
CA SER A 34 -6.70 28.25 -15.20
C SER A 34 -8.01 27.48 -15.29
N MET A 35 -8.12 26.34 -14.60
CA MET A 35 -9.37 25.57 -14.50
C MET A 35 -10.47 26.34 -13.78
N PHE A 36 -10.15 27.01 -12.67
CA PHE A 36 -11.10 27.85 -11.95
C PHE A 36 -11.62 29.00 -12.81
N MET A 37 -10.72 29.67 -13.55
CA MET A 37 -11.10 30.70 -14.52
C MET A 37 -12.05 30.15 -15.60
N GLY A 38 -11.78 28.96 -16.13
CA GLY A 38 -12.66 28.29 -17.09
C GLY A 38 -14.06 28.02 -16.53
N ILE A 39 -14.14 27.53 -15.28
CA ILE A 39 -15.41 27.31 -14.58
C ILE A 39 -16.19 28.64 -14.43
N CYS A 40 -15.51 29.71 -14.00
CA CYS A 40 -16.15 31.02 -13.87
C CYS A 40 -16.70 31.54 -15.22
N LEU A 41 -15.93 31.39 -16.31
CA LEU A 41 -16.38 31.80 -17.65
C LEU A 41 -17.61 30.99 -18.11
N ILE A 42 -17.64 29.68 -17.86
CA ILE A 42 -18.81 28.84 -18.17
C ILE A 42 -20.02 29.29 -17.36
N CYS A 43 -19.86 29.53 -16.05
CA CYS A 43 -20.95 30.01 -15.21
C CYS A 43 -21.48 31.38 -15.66
N ILE A 44 -20.59 32.33 -16.01
CA ILE A 44 -20.97 33.66 -16.50
C ILE A 44 -21.67 33.56 -17.86
N PHE A 45 -21.14 32.74 -18.78
CA PHE A 45 -21.74 32.52 -20.09
C PHE A 45 -23.15 31.97 -19.95
N ARG A 46 -23.32 30.96 -19.08
CA ARG A 46 -24.62 30.39 -18.77
C ARG A 46 -25.56 31.48 -18.23
N VAL A 47 -25.22 32.14 -17.14
CA VAL A 47 -26.09 33.16 -16.53
C VAL A 47 -26.47 34.29 -17.52
N SER A 48 -25.55 34.68 -18.41
CA SER A 48 -25.78 35.75 -19.40
C SER A 48 -26.65 35.32 -20.58
N HIS A 49 -26.65 34.02 -20.93
CA HIS A 49 -27.39 33.47 -22.08
C HIS A 49 -28.58 32.61 -21.63
N ILE A 50 -29.30 33.03 -20.59
CA ILE A 50 -30.52 32.36 -20.18
C ILE A 50 -31.61 32.62 -21.25
N PRO A 51 -32.18 31.58 -21.87
CA PRO A 51 -33.23 31.76 -22.86
C PRO A 51 -34.47 32.42 -22.20
N ALA A 52 -34.94 33.52 -22.79
CA ALA A 52 -36.06 34.30 -22.28
C ALA A 52 -37.41 33.57 -22.42
N GLN A 53 -37.58 32.75 -23.47
CA GLN A 53 -38.78 31.95 -23.71
C GLN A 53 -38.96 30.83 -22.68
N ARG A 54 -40.19 30.66 -22.20
CA ARG A 54 -40.58 29.64 -21.20
C ARG A 54 -40.96 28.32 -21.88
N ASP A 55 -39.99 27.71 -22.55
CA ASP A 55 -40.17 26.41 -23.23
C ASP A 55 -39.43 25.26 -22.53
N PHE A 56 -39.67 24.02 -22.95
CA PHE A 56 -38.91 22.84 -22.52
C PHE A 56 -37.39 23.03 -22.63
N GLY A 57 -36.93 23.80 -23.64
CA GLY A 57 -35.52 24.17 -23.80
C GLY A 57 -34.95 24.95 -22.62
N ARG A 58 -35.74 25.79 -21.95
CA ARG A 58 -35.30 26.54 -20.75
C ARG A 58 -35.14 25.64 -19.54
N LEU A 59 -36.04 24.65 -19.36
CA LEU A 59 -35.92 23.67 -18.28
C LEU A 59 -34.70 22.77 -18.47
N ALA A 60 -34.48 22.27 -19.68
CA ALA A 60 -33.29 21.49 -20.01
C ALA A 60 -32.01 22.31 -19.79
N TRP A 61 -32.03 23.59 -20.16
CA TRP A 61 -30.91 24.51 -19.96
C TRP A 61 -30.62 24.74 -18.47
N ILE A 62 -31.64 24.93 -17.63
CA ILE A 62 -31.48 25.07 -16.17
C ILE A 62 -30.96 23.76 -15.55
N GLY A 63 -31.46 22.62 -15.99
CA GLY A 63 -30.98 21.31 -15.54
C GLY A 63 -29.50 21.10 -15.86
N MET A 64 -29.07 21.43 -17.08
CA MET A 64 -27.65 21.39 -17.45
C MET A 64 -26.81 22.35 -16.60
N PHE A 65 -27.30 23.57 -16.34
CA PHE A 65 -26.59 24.52 -15.48
C PHE A 65 -26.45 24.01 -14.04
N MET A 66 -27.48 23.38 -13.47
CA MET A 66 -27.40 22.77 -12.14
C MET A 66 -26.39 21.62 -12.08
N ALA A 67 -26.32 20.78 -13.11
CA ALA A 67 -25.30 19.75 -13.21
C ALA A 67 -23.88 20.35 -13.29
N GLU A 68 -23.68 21.41 -14.09
CA GLU A 68 -22.40 22.13 -14.18
C GLU A 68 -21.98 22.76 -12.84
N LEU A 69 -22.91 23.34 -12.09
CA LEU A 69 -22.65 23.85 -10.74
C LEU A 69 -22.25 22.73 -9.78
N TRP A 70 -22.91 21.58 -9.85
CA TRP A 70 -22.59 20.42 -9.02
C TRP A 70 -21.18 19.89 -9.32
N PHE A 71 -20.82 19.73 -10.59
CA PHE A 71 -19.46 19.32 -10.98
C PHE A 71 -18.41 20.36 -10.58
N SER A 72 -18.73 21.66 -10.70
CA SER A 72 -17.84 22.75 -10.26
C SER A 72 -17.60 22.72 -8.75
N PHE A 73 -18.65 22.46 -7.97
CA PHE A 73 -18.55 22.30 -6.52
C PHE A 73 -17.73 21.07 -6.14
N TYR A 74 -17.96 19.93 -6.78
CA TYR A 74 -17.15 18.72 -6.60
C TYR A 74 -15.66 18.98 -6.92
N TRP A 75 -15.39 19.72 -8.00
CA TRP A 75 -14.02 20.10 -8.37
C TRP A 75 -13.37 20.98 -7.30
N LEU A 76 -14.08 21.97 -6.74
CA LEU A 76 -13.58 22.82 -5.65
C LEU A 76 -13.22 22.01 -4.41
N ILE A 77 -14.09 21.07 -4.00
CA ILE A 77 -13.79 20.16 -2.88
C ILE A 77 -12.52 19.36 -3.18
N THR A 78 -12.39 18.85 -4.40
CA THR A 78 -11.21 18.07 -4.81
C THR A 78 -9.92 18.90 -4.80
N GLN A 79 -9.98 20.18 -5.16
CA GLN A 79 -8.82 21.07 -5.07
C GLN A 79 -8.39 21.31 -3.62
N SER A 80 -9.32 21.36 -2.66
CA SER A 80 -8.99 21.58 -1.25
C SER A 80 -8.07 20.48 -0.68
N VAL A 81 -8.33 19.22 -1.03
CA VAL A 81 -7.51 18.06 -0.62
C VAL A 81 -6.12 18.09 -1.25
N ARG A 82 -5.99 18.67 -2.44
CA ARG A 82 -4.75 18.71 -3.23
C ARG A 82 -3.94 19.99 -3.04
N TRP A 83 -4.42 20.94 -2.24
CA TRP A 83 -3.81 22.26 -2.08
C TRP A 83 -2.41 22.22 -1.45
N ASN A 84 -2.20 21.31 -0.49
CA ASN A 84 -0.93 21.18 0.22
C ASN A 84 -0.47 19.72 0.30
N PRO A 85 0.06 19.17 -0.81
CA PRO A 85 0.61 17.82 -0.81
C PRO A 85 1.86 17.77 0.08
N ILE A 86 1.83 16.83 1.01
CA ILE A 86 2.86 16.60 2.02
C ILE A 86 3.47 15.22 1.77
N ARG A 87 4.81 15.16 1.66
CA ARG A 87 5.54 13.89 1.60
C ARG A 87 6.19 13.61 2.95
N ARG A 88 5.86 12.47 3.57
CA ARG A 88 6.50 12.01 4.80
C ARG A 88 7.64 11.05 4.45
N CYS A 89 8.85 11.38 4.90
CA CYS A 89 10.02 10.52 4.79
C CYS A 89 10.28 9.85 6.14
N THR A 90 10.47 8.53 6.14
CA THR A 90 10.70 7.72 7.35
C THR A 90 12.15 7.26 7.42
N PHE A 91 12.81 7.40 8.57
CA PHE A 91 14.19 6.95 8.75
C PHE A 91 14.26 5.70 9.64
N LYS A 92 14.27 4.52 9.01
CA LYS A 92 14.26 3.21 9.71
C LYS A 92 15.52 3.00 10.57
N GLU A 93 16.68 3.43 10.09
CA GLU A 93 17.95 3.30 10.82
C GLU A 93 17.94 4.05 12.16
N ARG A 94 17.39 5.28 12.16
CA ARG A 94 17.25 6.09 13.39
C ARG A 94 16.26 5.46 14.36
N LEU A 95 15.22 4.81 13.85
CA LEU A 95 14.25 4.07 14.66
C LEU A 95 14.94 2.88 15.33
N TYR A 96 15.68 2.09 14.56
CA TYR A 96 16.40 0.93 15.05
C TYR A 96 17.43 1.33 16.12
N GLN A 97 18.32 2.27 15.82
CA GLN A 97 19.34 2.76 16.78
C GLN A 97 18.76 3.22 18.13
N ARG A 98 17.55 3.75 18.14
CA ARG A 98 16.93 4.31 19.34
C ARG A 98 16.06 3.32 20.09
N TYR A 99 15.35 2.44 19.39
CA TYR A 99 14.27 1.64 19.95
C TYR A 99 14.39 0.14 19.70
N GLU A 100 15.53 -0.37 19.21
CA GLU A 100 15.78 -1.80 18.95
C GLU A 100 15.22 -2.71 20.06
N LYS A 101 15.47 -2.36 21.33
CA LYS A 101 15.03 -3.15 22.50
C LYS A 101 13.55 -2.93 22.89
N VAL A 102 12.95 -1.82 22.47
CA VAL A 102 11.63 -1.35 22.95
C VAL A 102 10.58 -1.28 21.82
N LEU A 103 10.78 -2.06 20.76
CA LEU A 103 9.79 -2.20 19.68
C LEU A 103 8.45 -2.75 20.23
N PRO A 104 7.28 -2.24 19.79
CA PRO A 104 5.98 -2.75 20.21
C PRO A 104 5.66 -4.11 19.58
N SER A 105 4.73 -4.87 20.18
CA SER A 105 4.15 -6.04 19.49
C SER A 105 3.21 -5.59 18.38
N ILE A 106 3.22 -6.28 17.25
CA ILE A 106 2.44 -6.00 16.05
C ILE A 106 1.66 -7.26 15.70
N ASP A 107 0.35 -7.09 15.54
CA ASP A 107 -0.56 -8.12 15.05
C ASP A 107 -0.96 -7.79 13.61
N VAL A 108 -0.74 -8.72 12.69
CA VAL A 108 -1.12 -8.58 11.28
C VAL A 108 -2.27 -9.54 10.99
N PHE A 109 -3.39 -8.98 10.56
CA PHE A 109 -4.56 -9.75 10.14
C PHE A 109 -4.58 -9.88 8.61
N VAL A 110 -4.69 -11.11 8.14
CA VAL A 110 -4.95 -11.46 6.75
C VAL A 110 -6.36 -12.02 6.72
N CYS A 111 -7.24 -11.45 5.91
CA CYS A 111 -8.60 -11.95 5.73
C CYS A 111 -8.74 -12.46 4.30
N THR A 112 -9.34 -13.64 4.14
CA THR A 112 -9.73 -14.20 2.86
C THR A 112 -11.18 -14.61 2.89
N ALA A 113 -11.89 -14.43 1.78
CA ALA A 113 -13.33 -14.63 1.72
C ALA A 113 -13.78 -15.76 0.79
N ASP A 114 -13.08 -15.97 -0.32
CA ASP A 114 -13.45 -16.98 -1.31
C ASP A 114 -12.20 -17.61 -1.94
N PRO A 115 -11.96 -18.91 -1.78
CA PRO A 115 -10.79 -19.60 -2.33
C PRO A 115 -10.76 -19.62 -3.88
N GLN A 116 -11.88 -19.37 -4.56
CA GLN A 116 -11.92 -19.28 -6.03
C GLN A 116 -11.43 -17.92 -6.53
N VAL A 117 -11.84 -16.85 -5.86
CA VAL A 117 -11.42 -15.48 -6.19
C VAL A 117 -10.02 -15.20 -5.64
N GLU A 118 -9.69 -15.76 -4.48
CA GLU A 118 -8.42 -15.62 -3.78
C GLU A 118 -7.76 -16.99 -3.61
N PRO A 119 -7.02 -17.48 -4.61
CA PRO A 119 -6.45 -18.82 -4.58
C PRO A 119 -5.58 -19.06 -3.33
N PRO A 120 -5.64 -20.25 -2.70
CA PRO A 120 -4.87 -20.57 -1.50
C PRO A 120 -3.38 -20.31 -1.65
N LEU A 121 -2.82 -20.59 -2.83
CA LEU A 121 -1.42 -20.34 -3.14
C LEU A 121 -1.05 -18.85 -3.00
N MET A 122 -1.94 -17.94 -3.40
CA MET A 122 -1.71 -16.49 -3.26
C MET A 122 -1.73 -16.07 -1.79
N VAL A 123 -2.68 -16.59 -1.02
CA VAL A 123 -2.83 -16.30 0.41
C VAL A 123 -1.61 -16.80 1.20
N ILE A 124 -1.18 -18.04 0.99
CA ILE A 124 0.00 -18.58 1.70
C ILE A 124 1.30 -17.86 1.32
N ASN A 125 1.45 -17.40 0.07
CA ASN A 125 2.58 -16.57 -0.34
C ASN A 125 2.60 -15.23 0.41
N THR A 126 1.44 -14.69 0.72
CA THR A 126 1.29 -13.47 1.51
C THR A 126 1.64 -13.73 2.98
N VAL A 127 1.11 -14.80 3.57
CA VAL A 127 1.41 -15.21 4.96
C VAL A 127 2.92 -15.47 5.12
N LEU A 128 3.54 -16.22 4.23
CA LEU A 128 4.99 -16.51 4.25
C LEU A 128 5.84 -15.24 4.11
N SER A 129 5.40 -14.30 3.27
CA SER A 129 6.06 -12.99 3.13
C SER A 129 6.01 -12.20 4.44
N LEU A 130 4.85 -12.18 5.12
CA LEU A 130 4.67 -11.52 6.42
C LEU A 130 5.54 -12.17 7.50
N MET A 131 5.57 -13.50 7.58
CA MET A 131 6.40 -14.23 8.55
C MET A 131 7.91 -13.95 8.36
N ALA A 132 8.32 -13.61 7.13
CA ALA A 132 9.70 -13.28 6.78
C ALA A 132 10.07 -11.80 7.03
N TYR A 133 9.18 -10.99 7.60
CA TYR A 133 9.47 -9.59 7.91
C TYR A 133 10.67 -9.46 8.86
N ASN A 134 11.43 -8.38 8.66
CA ASN A 134 12.56 -8.05 9.53
C ASN A 134 12.06 -7.39 10.83
N TYR A 135 11.46 -8.21 11.70
CA TYR A 135 10.94 -7.81 13.01
C TYR A 135 11.24 -8.91 14.04
N PRO A 136 11.37 -8.60 15.34
CA PRO A 136 11.54 -9.62 16.37
C PRO A 136 10.38 -10.64 16.34
N PRO A 137 10.66 -11.96 16.27
CA PRO A 137 9.63 -12.98 16.11
C PRO A 137 8.67 -13.04 17.29
N GLU A 138 9.15 -12.75 18.50
CA GLU A 138 8.35 -12.67 19.74
C GLU A 138 7.33 -11.53 19.73
N LYS A 139 7.46 -10.58 18.79
CA LYS A 139 6.66 -9.36 18.70
C LYS A 139 5.85 -9.26 17.42
N LEU A 140 5.93 -10.24 16.53
CA LEU A 140 5.18 -10.27 15.28
C LEU A 140 4.21 -11.45 15.30
N ASN A 141 2.93 -11.16 15.47
CA ASN A 141 1.88 -12.16 15.39
C ASN A 141 1.13 -12.00 14.07
N ILE A 142 0.80 -13.11 13.43
CA ILE A 142 0.09 -13.14 12.15
C ILE A 142 -1.14 -14.01 12.30
N TYR A 143 -2.29 -13.47 11.94
CA TYR A 143 -3.59 -14.11 12.04
C TYR A 143 -4.18 -14.22 10.63
N LEU A 144 -4.66 -15.40 10.26
CA LEU A 144 -5.42 -15.62 9.04
C LEU A 144 -6.88 -15.88 9.42
N SER A 145 -7.80 -15.04 8.94
CA SER A 145 -9.24 -15.25 8.99
C SER A 145 -9.69 -15.73 7.62
N ASP A 146 -10.30 -16.91 7.56
CA ASP A 146 -10.92 -17.46 6.35
C ASP A 146 -12.43 -17.45 6.54
N ASP A 147 -13.09 -16.48 5.93
CA ASP A 147 -14.55 -16.36 5.95
C ASP A 147 -15.20 -17.37 4.99
N GLY A 148 -14.44 -17.89 4.02
CA GLY A 148 -14.88 -18.94 3.09
C GLY A 148 -14.89 -20.34 3.71
N GLY A 149 -14.20 -20.51 4.85
CA GLY A 149 -14.17 -21.76 5.62
C GLY A 149 -13.74 -22.97 4.78
N SER A 150 -12.77 -22.80 3.89
CA SER A 150 -12.41 -23.83 2.92
C SER A 150 -11.38 -24.81 3.49
N ASP A 151 -11.67 -26.11 3.37
CA ASP A 151 -10.69 -27.16 3.70
C ASP A 151 -9.38 -26.99 2.92
N LEU A 152 -9.46 -26.51 1.67
CA LEU A 152 -8.29 -26.27 0.82
C LEU A 152 -7.39 -25.19 1.41
N MET A 153 -7.97 -24.11 1.95
CA MET A 153 -7.22 -23.06 2.64
C MET A 153 -6.51 -23.60 3.88
N PHE A 154 -7.19 -24.44 4.65
CA PHE A 154 -6.62 -25.09 5.83
C PHE A 154 -5.41 -25.97 5.47
N TYR A 155 -5.53 -26.85 4.47
CA TYR A 155 -4.41 -27.70 4.03
C TYR A 155 -3.27 -26.89 3.41
N ALA A 156 -3.58 -25.86 2.62
CA ALA A 156 -2.57 -24.97 2.07
C ALA A 156 -1.78 -24.27 3.19
N LEU A 157 -2.45 -23.78 4.24
CA LEU A 157 -1.79 -23.17 5.40
C LEU A 157 -0.96 -24.19 6.18
N LEU A 158 -1.43 -25.43 6.32
CA LEU A 158 -0.67 -26.50 6.96
C LEU A 158 0.63 -26.79 6.21
N GLU A 159 0.59 -26.93 4.89
CA GLU A 159 1.81 -27.11 4.08
C GLU A 159 2.72 -25.88 4.10
N ALA A 160 2.13 -24.68 4.07
CA ALA A 160 2.89 -23.44 4.23
C ALA A 160 3.61 -23.37 5.58
N SER A 161 2.98 -23.85 6.66
CA SER A 161 3.62 -23.90 7.99
C SER A 161 4.87 -24.77 7.99
N ARG A 162 4.84 -25.93 7.30
CA ARG A 162 6.00 -26.83 7.14
C ARG A 162 7.08 -26.17 6.31
N PHE A 163 6.70 -25.56 5.19
CA PHE A 163 7.63 -24.85 4.31
C PHE A 163 8.27 -23.63 4.99
N SER A 164 7.56 -22.95 5.88
CA SER A 164 8.08 -21.78 6.59
C SER A 164 9.37 -22.07 7.36
N ALA A 165 9.53 -23.30 7.87
CA ALA A 165 10.75 -23.74 8.56
C ALA A 165 12.00 -23.67 7.66
N HIS A 166 11.83 -23.80 6.34
CA HIS A 166 12.91 -23.69 5.35
C HIS A 166 13.01 -22.28 4.75
N TRP A 167 11.86 -21.67 4.46
CA TRP A 167 11.80 -20.36 3.81
C TRP A 167 12.29 -19.21 4.69
N LEU A 168 11.91 -19.19 5.98
CA LEU A 168 12.22 -18.06 6.86
C LEU A 168 13.72 -17.93 7.15
N PRO A 169 14.47 -19.01 7.47
CA PRO A 169 15.92 -18.93 7.63
C PRO A 169 16.62 -18.47 6.34
N PHE A 170 16.18 -18.98 5.18
CA PHE A 170 16.71 -18.57 3.88
C PHE A 170 16.52 -17.06 3.63
N CYS A 171 15.31 -16.55 3.86
CA CYS A 171 15.02 -15.11 3.75
C CYS A 171 15.92 -14.26 4.64
N ARG A 172 16.13 -14.69 5.90
CA ARG A 172 16.91 -13.95 6.89
C ARG A 172 18.40 -13.98 6.59
N LYS A 173 18.96 -15.15 6.24
CA LYS A 173 20.38 -15.35 5.95
C LYS A 173 20.79 -14.53 4.72
N LEU A 174 19.95 -14.54 3.69
CA LEU A 174 20.27 -13.94 2.39
C LEU A 174 19.69 -12.55 2.18
N LYS A 175 18.87 -12.09 3.14
CA LYS A 175 18.18 -10.79 3.10
C LYS A 175 17.47 -10.55 1.76
N ILE A 176 16.80 -11.59 1.23
CA ILE A 176 16.16 -11.54 -0.07
C ILE A 176 15.01 -10.53 -0.09
N GLU A 177 14.85 -9.84 -1.22
CA GLU A 177 13.70 -8.99 -1.52
C GLU A 177 13.28 -9.24 -2.99
N PRO A 178 11.99 -9.46 -3.28
CA PRO A 178 10.83 -9.53 -2.37
C PRO A 178 10.81 -10.81 -1.49
N ARG A 179 10.09 -10.77 -0.37
CA ARG A 179 10.00 -11.87 0.62
C ARG A 179 8.91 -12.90 0.33
N SER A 180 8.06 -12.64 -0.66
CA SER A 180 7.08 -13.62 -1.12
C SER A 180 7.79 -14.66 -2.01
N PRO A 181 7.63 -15.97 -1.74
CA PRO A 181 8.29 -17.01 -2.53
C PRO A 181 7.97 -16.89 -4.03
N ALA A 182 6.68 -16.83 -4.40
CA ALA A 182 6.27 -16.72 -5.79
C ALA A 182 6.83 -15.46 -6.47
N ALA A 183 6.79 -14.31 -5.79
CA ALA A 183 7.30 -13.05 -6.35
C ALA A 183 8.84 -13.06 -6.51
N TYR A 184 9.55 -13.67 -5.58
CA TYR A 184 11.01 -13.80 -5.64
C TYR A 184 11.41 -14.69 -6.82
N PHE A 185 10.87 -15.91 -6.91
CA PHE A 185 11.24 -16.84 -7.98
C PHE A 185 10.71 -16.46 -9.37
N ALA A 186 9.73 -15.56 -9.46
CA ALA A 186 9.31 -14.98 -10.74
C ALA A 186 10.36 -14.03 -11.34
N THR A 187 11.28 -13.49 -10.53
CA THR A 187 12.26 -12.47 -10.96
C THR A 187 13.71 -12.86 -10.69
N ALA A 188 13.95 -13.83 -9.80
CA ALA A 188 15.27 -14.24 -9.37
C ALA A 188 15.98 -15.09 -10.44
N CYS A 189 17.23 -14.72 -10.75
CA CYS A 189 18.17 -15.59 -11.42
C CYS A 189 18.84 -16.53 -10.41
N GLU A 190 19.26 -17.70 -10.88
CA GLU A 190 20.01 -18.65 -10.06
C GLU A 190 21.36 -18.04 -9.63
N PRO A 191 21.71 -18.08 -8.33
CA PRO A 191 22.97 -17.53 -7.86
C PRO A 191 24.15 -18.39 -8.35
N THR A 192 25.04 -17.81 -9.15
CA THR A 192 26.21 -18.48 -9.75
C THR A 192 27.48 -18.41 -8.91
N ASP A 193 27.53 -17.49 -7.95
CA ASP A 193 28.79 -17.08 -7.32
C ASP A 193 29.17 -17.92 -6.10
N ASP A 194 28.19 -18.59 -5.47
CA ASP A 194 28.40 -19.44 -4.30
C ASP A 194 27.66 -20.78 -4.46
N PRO A 195 28.39 -21.92 -4.48
CA PRO A 195 27.79 -23.24 -4.68
C PRO A 195 26.89 -23.66 -3.50
N VAL A 196 27.14 -23.18 -2.28
CA VAL A 196 26.28 -23.48 -1.12
C VAL A 196 24.94 -22.77 -1.27
N MET A 197 24.99 -21.53 -1.75
CA MET A 197 23.80 -20.72 -2.05
C MET A 197 22.98 -21.30 -3.19
N ALA A 198 23.63 -21.76 -4.26
CA ALA A 198 22.98 -22.42 -5.38
C ALA A 198 22.24 -23.70 -4.93
N ASN A 199 22.86 -24.48 -4.04
CA ASN A 199 22.25 -25.69 -3.49
C ASN A 199 21.07 -25.40 -2.55
N GLU A 200 21.17 -24.35 -1.70
CA GLU A 200 20.04 -23.90 -0.86
C GLU A 200 18.88 -23.36 -1.73
N TRP A 201 19.19 -22.59 -2.77
CA TRP A 201 18.21 -22.04 -3.71
C TRP A 201 17.47 -23.13 -4.50
N SER A 202 18.19 -24.12 -5.03
CA SER A 202 17.59 -25.23 -5.78
C SER A 202 16.72 -26.11 -4.89
N SER A 203 17.14 -26.35 -3.64
CA SER A 203 16.36 -27.08 -2.64
C SER A 203 15.02 -26.40 -2.38
N ILE A 204 15.01 -25.08 -2.20
CA ILE A 204 13.79 -24.30 -1.95
C ILE A 204 12.87 -24.31 -3.16
N LYS A 205 13.43 -24.23 -4.38
CA LYS A 205 12.66 -24.31 -5.62
C LYS A 205 11.86 -25.62 -5.71
N VAL A 206 12.44 -26.73 -5.27
CA VAL A 206 11.73 -28.03 -5.18
C VAL A 206 10.57 -27.95 -4.19
N TYR A 207 10.75 -27.35 -3.02
CA TYR A 207 9.64 -27.19 -2.06
C TYR A 207 8.51 -26.29 -2.59
N ILE A 208 8.85 -25.22 -3.31
CA ILE A 208 7.84 -24.35 -3.93
C ILE A 208 7.06 -25.10 -5.00
N SER A 209 7.72 -25.92 -5.83
CA SER A 209 7.01 -26.75 -6.81
C SER A 209 6.04 -27.74 -6.16
N LYS A 210 6.36 -28.25 -4.97
CA LYS A 210 5.45 -29.11 -4.19
C LYS A 210 4.26 -28.32 -3.66
N LEU A 211 4.49 -27.12 -3.11
CA LEU A 211 3.45 -26.22 -2.64
C LEU A 211 2.47 -25.83 -3.77
N SER A 212 2.98 -25.53 -4.96
CA SER A 212 2.13 -25.21 -6.12
C SER A 212 1.37 -26.41 -6.67
N ALA A 213 1.80 -27.64 -6.37
CA ALA A 213 1.09 -28.85 -6.77
C ALA A 213 -0.05 -29.23 -5.82
N CYS A 214 -0.09 -28.65 -4.63
CA CYS A 214 -1.14 -28.86 -3.62
C CYS A 214 -2.30 -27.87 -3.70
N SER A 215 -2.20 -26.84 -4.56
CA SER A 215 -3.23 -25.82 -4.81
C SER A 215 -3.97 -26.09 -6.12
#